data_AF-A0A1G7MAF5-F1
#
_entry.id   AF-A0A1G7MAF5-F1
#
_cell.length_a   1.000
_cell.length_b   1.000
_cell.length_c   1.000
_cell.angle_alpha   90.00
_cell.angle_beta   90.00
_cell.angle_gamma   90.00
#
_symmetry.space_group_name_H-M   'P 1'
#
loop_
_entity.id
_entity.type
_entity.pdbx_description
1 polymer ?
#
loop_
_entity_poly.entity_id
_entity_poly.type
_entity_poly.pdbx_seq_one_letter_code
_entity_poly.pdbx_strand_id
1 'polypeptide(L)'
;MIYRAILFLALTTDPVMADQIELRNSIQSAETDRYGCAIRPRPEHLTLSSFRDSWRSVAADKLYSLRRYQLVLGTGSCDCAVLQPEWSIIEDEYQGLGFADGPSSTYDDWADTAYFPMISGLRNAVRDLCEEAE
;
A
#
# COMPACT_ATOMS: atom_id res chain seq x y z
N MET A 1 63.79 -61.48 0.47
CA MET A 1 64.02 -60.02 0.66
C MET A 1 62.84 -59.31 0.00
N ILE A 2 61.77 -59.07 0.76
CA ILE A 2 61.35 -57.75 1.26
C ILE A 2 61.21 -56.74 0.12
N TYR A 3 59.97 -56.50 -0.32
CA TYR A 3 59.47 -55.14 -0.60
C TYR A 3 57.99 -55.07 -0.19
N ARG A 4 57.79 -54.60 1.04
CA ARG A 4 56.58 -53.90 1.49
C ARG A 4 56.74 -52.44 1.08
N ALA A 5 55.71 -51.81 0.50
CA ALA A 5 55.28 -50.45 0.90
C ALA A 5 54.17 -49.93 -0.03
N ILE A 6 52.95 -49.80 0.50
CA ILE A 6 52.26 -48.53 0.81
C ILE A 6 51.31 -48.13 -0.34
N LEU A 7 50.05 -48.57 -0.21
CA LEU A 7 48.91 -48.03 -0.92
C LEU A 7 48.58 -46.68 -0.26
N PHE A 8 48.81 -45.56 -0.96
CA PHE A 8 48.33 -44.25 -0.53
C PHE A 8 46.84 -44.13 -0.88
N LEU A 9 45.98 -44.22 0.14
CA LEU A 9 44.58 -43.79 0.07
C LEU A 9 44.55 -42.25 0.13
N ALA A 10 44.39 -41.61 -1.02
CA ALA A 10 44.10 -40.19 -1.09
C ALA A 10 42.63 -39.96 -0.69
N LEU A 11 42.42 -39.39 0.48
CA LEU A 11 41.13 -38.83 0.91
C LEU A 11 40.92 -37.51 0.14
N THR A 12 40.04 -37.51 -0.85
CA THR A 12 39.52 -36.28 -1.45
C THR A 12 38.48 -35.70 -0.51
N THR A 13 38.83 -34.66 0.24
CA THR A 13 37.85 -33.82 0.92
C THR A 13 37.26 -32.88 -0.12
N ASP A 14 36.04 -33.15 -0.57
CA ASP A 14 35.28 -32.20 -1.39
C ASP A 14 35.08 -30.90 -0.58
N PRO A 15 35.26 -29.72 -1.20
CA PRO A 15 34.88 -28.48 -0.55
C PRO A 15 33.36 -28.48 -0.40
N VAL A 16 32.89 -28.45 0.84
CA VAL A 16 31.52 -28.07 1.16
C VAL A 16 31.32 -26.68 0.57
N MET A 17 30.64 -26.62 -0.58
CA MET A 17 30.02 -25.39 -1.06
C MET A 17 29.02 -25.00 0.01
N ALA A 18 29.42 -24.06 0.86
CA ALA A 18 28.51 -23.38 1.76
C ALA A 18 27.37 -22.85 0.89
N ASP A 19 26.18 -23.39 1.14
CA ASP A 19 24.93 -22.92 0.59
C ASP A 19 24.89 -21.41 0.84
N GLN A 20 25.11 -20.62 -0.21
CA GLN A 20 24.90 -19.18 -0.16
C GLN A 20 23.40 -19.04 0.04
N ILE A 21 23.00 -18.90 1.31
CA ILE A 21 21.71 -18.36 1.68
C ILE A 21 21.71 -16.94 1.12
N GLU A 22 21.31 -16.79 -0.14
CA GLU A 22 20.83 -15.52 -0.65
C GLU A 22 19.58 -15.22 0.18
N LEU A 23 19.78 -14.46 1.26
CA LEU A 23 18.71 -13.67 1.86
C LEU A 23 18.27 -12.71 0.75
N ARG A 24 17.36 -13.16 -0.09
CA ARG A 24 16.52 -12.29 -0.89
C ARG A 24 15.69 -11.52 0.11
N ASN A 25 16.22 -10.38 0.57
CA ASN A 25 15.41 -9.30 1.06
C ASN A 25 14.50 -8.94 -0.11
N SER A 26 13.34 -9.59 -0.16
CA SER A 26 12.22 -9.20 -0.99
C SER A 26 11.77 -7.85 -0.47
N ILE A 27 12.50 -6.79 -0.82
CA ILE A 27 11.97 -5.44 -0.82
C ILE A 27 10.90 -5.50 -1.91
N GLN A 28 9.67 -5.79 -1.49
CA GLN A 28 8.53 -5.69 -2.36
C GLN A 28 8.51 -4.26 -2.87
N SER A 29 8.75 -4.08 -4.17
CA SER A 29 8.74 -2.76 -4.78
C SER A 29 7.45 -2.07 -4.35
N ALA A 30 7.56 -0.85 -3.81
CA ALA A 30 6.40 -0.08 -3.41
C ALA A 30 5.46 -0.01 -4.60
N GLU A 31 4.22 -0.42 -4.41
CA GLU A 31 3.20 -0.37 -5.45
C GLU A 31 3.02 1.10 -5.86
N THR A 32 3.02 1.37 -7.16
CA THR A 32 2.80 2.72 -7.68
C THR A 32 1.38 2.85 -8.19
N ASP A 33 0.78 4.02 -8.01
CA ASP A 33 -0.53 4.32 -8.59
C ASP A 33 -0.44 4.64 -10.09
N ARG A 34 -1.59 4.95 -10.69
CA ARG A 34 -1.71 5.29 -12.11
C ARG A 34 -0.92 6.54 -12.55
N TYR A 35 -0.51 7.38 -11.60
CA TYR A 35 0.25 8.61 -11.84
C TYR A 35 1.74 8.42 -11.53
N GLY A 36 2.18 7.18 -11.27
CA GLY A 36 3.58 6.85 -10.98
C GLY A 36 4.00 7.16 -9.54
N CYS A 37 3.07 7.54 -8.66
CA CYS A 37 3.39 7.86 -7.27
C CYS A 37 3.34 6.60 -6.39
N ALA A 38 4.33 6.45 -5.51
CA ALA A 38 4.36 5.34 -4.55
C ALA A 38 3.14 5.41 -3.63
N ILE A 39 2.38 4.32 -3.57
CA ILE A 39 1.18 4.20 -2.75
C ILE A 39 1.60 4.20 -1.28
N ARG A 40 1.00 5.10 -0.50
CA ARG A 40 1.25 5.18 0.92
C ARG A 40 0.56 4.02 1.65
N PRO A 41 1.30 3.22 2.45
CA PRO A 41 0.71 2.08 3.15
C PRO A 41 -0.35 2.58 4.14
N ARG A 42 -1.49 1.88 4.16
CA ARG A 42 -2.57 2.14 5.12
C ARG A 42 -2.12 1.78 6.53
N PRO A 43 -2.41 2.61 7.54
CA PRO A 43 -2.20 2.26 8.94
C PRO A 43 -2.93 0.97 9.31
N GLU A 44 -2.29 0.14 10.13
CA GLU A 44 -2.85 -1.16 10.54
C GLU A 44 -4.20 -1.03 11.23
N HIS A 45 -4.39 0.02 12.05
CA HIS A 45 -5.64 0.26 12.78
C HIS A 45 -6.81 0.67 11.86
N LEU A 46 -6.55 1.05 10.61
CA LEU A 46 -7.55 1.26 9.56
C LEU A 46 -7.72 0.04 8.63
N THR A 47 -7.05 -1.06 8.96
CA THR A 47 -7.05 -2.31 8.20
C THR A 47 -7.78 -3.39 8.99
N LEU A 48 -9.10 -3.41 8.86
CA LEU A 48 -9.99 -4.37 9.53
C LEU A 48 -10.37 -5.50 8.56
N SER A 49 -10.11 -6.74 8.98
CA SER A 49 -10.29 -7.96 8.17
C SER A 49 -11.48 -8.81 8.61
N SER A 50 -12.10 -8.50 9.75
CA SER A 50 -13.30 -9.23 10.21
C SER A 50 -14.47 -8.96 9.26
N PHE A 51 -15.32 -9.95 9.00
CA PHE A 51 -16.50 -9.77 8.14
C PHE A 51 -17.37 -8.58 8.61
N ARG A 52 -17.60 -8.51 9.93
CA ARG A 52 -18.42 -7.47 10.57
C ARG A 52 -17.84 -6.06 10.39
N ASP A 53 -16.53 -5.95 10.42
CA ASP A 53 -15.85 -4.64 10.46
C ASP A 53 -15.18 -4.30 9.12
N SER A 54 -15.27 -5.16 8.10
CA SER A 54 -14.67 -4.95 6.78
C SER A 54 -15.10 -3.65 6.10
N TRP A 55 -16.34 -3.19 6.34
CA TRP A 55 -16.85 -1.92 5.82
C TRP A 55 -16.02 -0.73 6.31
N ARG A 56 -15.40 -0.80 7.50
CA ARG A 56 -14.54 0.25 8.06
C ARG A 56 -13.28 0.46 7.24
N SER A 57 -12.71 -0.63 6.71
CA SER A 57 -11.58 -0.58 5.76
C SER A 57 -11.99 0.09 4.46
N VAL A 58 -13.18 -0.23 3.96
CA VAL A 58 -13.75 0.39 2.74
C VAL A 58 -14.01 1.88 2.96
N ALA A 59 -14.54 2.26 4.12
CA ALA A 59 -14.76 3.65 4.50
C ALA A 59 -13.45 4.46 4.49
N ALA A 60 -12.37 3.88 5.04
CA ALA A 60 -11.04 4.52 5.04
C ALA A 60 -10.51 4.73 3.63
N ASP A 61 -10.58 3.72 2.75
CA ASP A 61 -10.09 3.82 1.36
C ASP A 61 -10.88 4.86 0.55
N LYS A 62 -12.19 4.91 0.76
CA LYS A 62 -13.06 5.89 0.09
C LYS A 62 -12.81 7.29 0.58
N LEU A 63 -12.67 7.48 1.89
CA LEU A 63 -12.36 8.78 2.46
C LEU A 63 -10.99 9.27 1.98
N TYR A 64 -9.99 8.38 1.94
CA TYR A 64 -8.67 8.67 1.37
C TYR A 64 -8.77 9.11 -0.08
N SER A 65 -9.49 8.35 -0.91
CA SER A 65 -9.69 8.67 -2.32
C SER A 65 -10.38 10.03 -2.52
N LEU A 66 -11.40 10.31 -1.72
CA LEU A 66 -12.13 11.58 -1.76
C LEU A 66 -11.20 12.77 -1.44
N ARG A 67 -10.46 12.68 -0.34
CA ARG A 67 -9.56 13.74 0.12
C ARG A 67 -8.37 13.94 -0.79
N ARG A 68 -7.78 12.86 -1.28
CA ARG A 68 -6.75 12.89 -2.32
C ARG A 68 -7.18 13.76 -3.50
N TYR A 69 -8.35 13.49 -4.11
CA TYR A 69 -8.76 14.25 -5.28
C TYR A 69 -9.10 15.70 -4.96
N GLN A 70 -9.71 15.96 -3.81
CA GLN A 70 -9.99 17.33 -3.38
C GLN A 70 -8.71 18.14 -3.13
N LEU A 71 -7.67 17.53 -2.56
CA LEU A 71 -6.37 18.18 -2.33
C LEU A 71 -5.66 18.50 -3.65
N VAL A 72 -5.66 17.56 -4.60
CA VAL A 72 -5.09 17.79 -5.94
C VAL A 72 -5.78 18.96 -6.63
N LEU A 73 -7.12 18.97 -6.66
CA LEU A 73 -7.86 20.06 -7.30
C LEU A 73 -7.74 21.38 -6.53
N GLY A 74 -7.67 21.34 -5.19
CA GLY A 74 -7.54 22.54 -4.36
C GLY A 74 -6.16 23.19 -4.48
N THR A 75 -5.11 22.41 -4.74
CA THR A 75 -3.75 22.92 -4.94
C THR A 75 -3.39 23.15 -6.41
N GLY A 76 -4.08 22.48 -7.34
CA GLY A 76 -3.72 22.44 -8.75
C GLY A 76 -2.41 21.70 -9.03
N SER A 77 -1.91 20.89 -8.08
CA SER A 77 -0.63 20.19 -8.20
C SER A 77 -0.80 18.68 -8.34
N CYS A 78 -0.01 18.10 -9.24
CA CYS A 78 0.14 16.66 -9.44
C CYS A 78 1.40 16.09 -8.76
N ASP A 79 1.98 16.84 -7.80
CA ASP A 79 3.10 16.33 -7.02
C ASP A 79 2.68 15.09 -6.22
N CYS A 80 3.57 14.10 -6.11
CA CYS A 80 3.27 12.87 -5.39
C CYS A 80 2.91 13.09 -3.91
N ALA A 81 3.41 14.16 -3.28
CA ALA A 81 3.01 14.51 -1.91
C ALA A 81 1.52 14.90 -1.80
N VAL A 82 0.93 15.43 -2.89
CA VAL A 82 -0.48 15.80 -2.96
C VAL A 82 -1.34 14.63 -3.43
N LEU A 83 -0.86 13.85 -4.42
CA LEU A 83 -1.53 12.63 -4.89
C LEU A 83 -1.52 11.50 -3.85
N GLN A 84 -0.57 11.50 -2.91
CA GLN A 84 -0.43 10.50 -1.85
C GLN A 84 -0.36 11.18 -0.47
N PRO A 85 -1.47 11.82 -0.04
CA PRO A 85 -1.51 12.58 1.21
C PRO A 85 -1.19 11.68 2.42
N GLU A 86 -0.77 12.30 3.52
CA GLU A 86 -0.56 11.60 4.78
C GLU A 86 -1.88 11.04 5.32
N TRP A 87 -1.87 9.81 5.84
CA TRP A 87 -3.05 9.18 6.42
C TRP A 87 -3.59 9.93 7.65
N SER A 88 -2.73 10.64 8.36
CA SER A 88 -3.10 11.47 9.50
C SER A 88 -4.13 12.56 9.15
N ILE A 89 -4.13 13.05 7.90
CA ILE A 89 -5.14 14.01 7.42
C ILE A 89 -6.54 13.39 7.42
N ILE A 90 -6.63 12.07 7.26
CA ILE A 90 -7.87 11.32 7.10
C ILE A 90 -8.33 10.72 8.42
N GLU A 91 -7.40 10.36 9.31
CA GLU A 91 -7.70 9.75 10.61
C GLU A 91 -8.64 10.62 11.46
N ASP A 92 -8.41 11.93 11.52
CA ASP A 92 -9.27 12.85 12.29
C ASP A 92 -10.71 12.87 11.77
N GLU A 93 -10.87 12.90 10.45
CA GLU A 93 -12.19 12.89 9.84
C GLU A 93 -12.86 11.53 9.92
N TYR A 94 -12.09 10.45 9.79
CA TYR A 94 -12.58 9.08 9.95
C TYR A 94 -13.22 8.88 11.33
N GLN A 95 -12.59 9.42 12.37
CA GLN A 95 -13.13 9.47 13.73
C GLN A 95 -14.34 10.39 13.83
N GLY A 96 -14.25 11.61 13.29
CA GLY A 96 -15.33 12.60 13.32
C GLY A 96 -16.61 12.16 12.60
N LEU A 97 -16.47 11.34 11.56
CA LEU A 97 -17.58 10.71 10.85
C LEU A 97 -18.14 9.49 11.58
N GLY A 98 -17.54 9.07 12.69
CA GLY A 98 -18.00 7.93 13.50
C GLY A 98 -17.70 6.57 12.87
N PHE A 99 -16.78 6.46 11.91
CA PHE A 99 -16.48 5.18 11.27
C PHE A 99 -15.76 4.20 12.20
N ALA A 100 -14.99 4.70 13.16
CA ALA A 100 -14.28 3.86 14.11
C ALA A 100 -15.26 3.08 15.02
N ASP A 101 -16.19 3.77 15.65
CA ASP A 101 -17.01 3.20 16.73
C ASP A 101 -18.50 3.10 16.39
N GLY A 102 -18.94 3.72 15.30
CA GLY A 102 -20.33 3.76 14.88
C GLY A 102 -20.83 2.51 14.16
N PRO A 103 -22.14 2.44 13.89
CA PRO A 103 -22.74 1.39 13.07
C PRO A 103 -22.37 1.55 11.59
N SER A 104 -22.50 0.48 10.80
CA SER A 104 -22.23 0.52 9.35
C SER A 104 -23.13 1.51 8.60
N SER A 105 -24.33 1.78 9.11
CA SER A 105 -25.26 2.77 8.53
C SER A 105 -24.65 4.16 8.46
N THR A 106 -23.73 4.50 9.37
CA THR A 106 -23.01 5.77 9.33
C THR A 106 -22.14 5.91 8.07
N TYR A 107 -21.51 4.82 7.65
CA TYR A 107 -20.80 4.78 6.37
C TYR A 107 -21.77 4.82 5.19
N ASP A 108 -22.87 4.07 5.24
CA ASP A 108 -23.85 4.03 4.15
C ASP A 108 -24.44 5.44 3.89
N ASP A 109 -24.89 6.13 4.94
CA ASP A 109 -25.43 7.49 4.87
C ASP A 109 -24.40 8.48 4.31
N TRP A 110 -23.16 8.42 4.78
CA TRP A 110 -22.07 9.27 4.25
C TRP A 110 -21.74 8.93 2.80
N ALA A 111 -21.72 7.66 2.44
CA ALA A 111 -21.36 7.23 1.10
C ALA A 111 -22.37 7.74 0.08
N ASP A 112 -23.66 7.68 0.41
CA ASP A 112 -24.75 8.12 -0.46
C ASP A 112 -24.84 9.64 -0.59
N THR A 113 -24.55 10.38 0.49
CA THR A 113 -24.72 11.84 0.51
C THR A 113 -23.47 12.61 0.13
N ALA A 114 -22.27 12.09 0.43
CA ALA A 114 -21.01 12.78 0.23
C ALA A 114 -20.09 12.09 -0.78
N TYR A 115 -19.95 10.76 -0.72
CA TYR A 115 -18.95 10.08 -1.55
C TYR A 115 -19.39 9.89 -3.01
N PHE A 116 -20.45 9.10 -3.22
CA PHE A 116 -20.89 8.70 -4.55
C PHE A 116 -21.30 9.87 -5.47
N PRO A 117 -21.98 10.93 -4.97
CA PRO A 117 -22.33 12.08 -5.80
C PRO A 117 -21.12 12.82 -6.37
N MET A 118 -19.98 12.80 -5.68
CA MET A 118 -18.81 13.63 -6.02
C MET A 118 -17.67 12.86 -6.69
N ILE A 119 -17.45 11.60 -6.29
CA ILE A 119 -16.18 10.92 -6.56
C ILE A 119 -15.85 10.76 -8.04
N SER A 120 -16.84 10.48 -8.89
CA SER A 120 -16.61 10.30 -10.33
C SER A 120 -16.19 11.61 -11.00
N GLY A 121 -16.81 12.73 -10.62
CA GLY A 121 -16.44 14.05 -11.13
C GLY A 121 -15.04 14.46 -10.68
N LEU A 122 -14.73 14.26 -9.40
CA LEU A 122 -13.40 14.54 -8.84
C LEU A 122 -12.30 13.71 -9.52
N ARG A 123 -12.54 12.41 -9.71
CA ARG A 123 -11.59 11.52 -10.38
C ARG A 123 -11.33 11.96 -11.82
N ASN A 124 -12.37 12.31 -12.56
CA ASN A 124 -12.23 12.76 -13.94
C ASN A 124 -11.45 14.08 -14.00
N ALA A 125 -11.81 15.06 -13.17
CA ALA A 125 -11.11 16.34 -13.13
C ALA A 125 -9.61 16.19 -12.79
N VAL A 126 -9.27 15.31 -11.83
CA VAL A 126 -7.87 15.04 -11.49
C VAL A 126 -7.14 14.32 -12.62
N ARG A 127 -7.80 13.38 -13.28
CA ARG A 127 -7.24 12.72 -14.46
C ARG A 127 -6.91 13.74 -15.54
N ASP A 128 -7.87 14.60 -15.88
CA ASP A 128 -7.69 15.61 -16.92
C ASP A 128 -6.57 16.60 -16.51
N LEU A 129 -6.48 16.99 -15.24
CA LEU A 129 -5.39 17.85 -14.75
C LEU A 129 -3.99 17.19 -14.81
N CYS A 130 -3.88 15.92 -14.43
CA CYS A 130 -2.58 15.26 -14.20
C CYS A 130 -2.13 14.35 -15.35
N GLU A 131 -3.00 14.00 -16.29
CA GLU A 131 -2.66 13.21 -17.48
C GLU A 131 -2.61 14.06 -18.76
N GLU A 132 -3.20 15.27 -18.81
CA GLU A 132 -3.00 16.21 -19.94
C GLU A 132 -1.69 17.03 -19.81
N ALA A 133 -0.93 16.86 -18.74
CA ALA A 133 0.32 17.58 -18.49
C ALA A 133 1.56 16.99 -19.21
N GLU A 134 1.36 16.08 -20.17
CA GLU A 134 2.42 15.57 -21.07
C GLU A 134 2.58 16.40 -22.36
#